data_AF-A0A7C6DTZ8-F1
#
_entry.id   AF-A0A7C6DTZ8-F1
#
_cell.length_a   1.000
_cell.length_b   1.000
_cell.length_c   1.000
_cell.angle_alpha   90.00
_cell.angle_beta   90.00
_cell.angle_gamma   90.00
#
_symmetry.space_group_name_H-M   'P 1'
#
loop_
_entity.id
_entity.type
_entity.pdbx_description
1 polymer ?
#
loop_
_entity_poly.entity_id
_entity_poly.type
_entity_poly.pdbx_seq_one_letter_code
_entity_poly.pdbx_strand_id
1 'polypeptide(L)'
;MIVELMVTFVLILALSCLIYLFGCLFSAKPVRNGDGKSAYACGEKANFSKLRISVSHYKYLIYFVILDSSVLLVAFASTALQAANVLSFILYLLIVFMSGLLLFDGGDH
;
A
#
# COMPACT_ATOMS: atom_id res chain seq x y z
N MET A 1 24.46 9.21 9.29
CA MET A 1 23.11 9.69 8.92
C MET A 1 22.40 8.79 7.91
N ILE A 2 22.94 8.51 6.72
CA ILE A 2 22.25 7.62 5.75
C ILE A 2 22.19 6.17 6.22
N VAL A 3 23.26 5.68 6.83
CA VAL A 3 23.28 4.32 7.44
C VAL A 3 22.21 4.21 8.52
N GLU A 4 22.14 5.18 9.44
CA GLU A 4 21.08 5.26 10.46
C GLU A 4 19.67 5.23 9.84
N LEU A 5 19.46 5.98 8.76
CA LEU A 5 18.17 6.06 8.09
C LEU A 5 17.77 4.74 7.41
N MET A 6 18.74 4.06 6.78
CA MET A 6 18.55 2.73 6.20
C MET A 6 18.26 1.68 7.27
N VAL A 7 19.02 1.70 8.37
CA VAL A 7 18.82 0.79 9.50
C VAL A 7 17.43 1.00 10.11
N THR A 8 17.03 2.25 10.33
CA THR A 8 15.71 2.59 10.88
C THR A 8 14.59 2.13 9.95
N PHE A 9 14.72 2.35 8.64
CA PHE A 9 13.73 1.90 7.64
C PHE A 9 13.58 0.38 7.63
N VAL A 10 14.70 -0.35 7.57
CA VAL A 10 14.69 -1.83 7.58
C VAL A 10 14.07 -2.36 8.87
N LEU A 11 14.36 -1.73 10.00
CA LEU A 11 13.85 -2.15 11.31
C LEU A 11 12.33 -1.93 11.41
N ILE A 12 11.82 -0.79 10.95
CA ILE A 12 10.38 -0.52 10.90
C ILE A 12 9.66 -1.51 9.96
N LEU A 13 10.24 -1.78 8.79
CA LEU A 13 9.66 -2.70 7.82
C LEU A 13 9.63 -4.14 8.36
N ALA A 14 10.73 -4.59 8.98
CA ALA A 14 10.81 -5.89 9.62
C ALA A 14 9.79 -6.03 10.77
N LEU A 15 9.68 -5.01 11.63
CA LEU A 15 8.74 -5.00 12.75
C LEU A 15 7.28 -5.06 12.25
N SER A 16 6.96 -4.29 11.20
CA SER A 16 5.63 -4.27 10.59
C SER A 16 5.27 -5.62 9.98
N CYS A 17 6.21 -6.24 9.26
CA CYS A 17 6.05 -7.60 8.73
C CYS A 17 5.86 -8.63 9.86
N LEU A 18 6.63 -8.55 10.94
CA LEU A 18 6.46 -9.45 12.08
C LEU A 18 5.08 -9.31 12.71
N ILE A 19 4.62 -8.08 12.96
CA ILE A 19 3.28 -7.83 13.50
C ILE A 19 2.21 -8.41 12.56
N TYR A 20 2.33 -8.20 11.26
CA TYR A 20 1.42 -8.76 10.27
C TYR A 20 1.41 -10.29 10.28
N LEU A 21 2.58 -10.93 10.29
CA LEU A 21 2.72 -12.38 10.33
C LEU A 21 2.17 -12.98 11.63
N PHE A 22 2.43 -12.35 12.78
CA PHE A 22 1.85 -12.76 14.05
C PHE A 22 0.32 -12.60 14.01
N GLY A 23 -0.20 -11.49 13.47
CA GLY A 23 -1.63 -11.30 13.27
C GLY A 23 -2.24 -12.41 12.41
N CYS A 24 -1.61 -12.77 11.30
CA CYS A 24 -2.04 -13.88 10.44
C CYS A 24 -1.96 -15.24 11.13
N LEU A 25 -0.93 -15.49 11.94
CA LEU A 25 -0.73 -16.77 12.63
C LEU A 25 -1.74 -16.96 13.76
N PHE A 26 -2.04 -15.90 14.51
CA PHE A 26 -3.00 -15.93 15.62
C PHE A 26 -4.45 -15.66 15.20
N SER A 27 -4.68 -15.23 13.95
CA SER A 27 -6.03 -15.02 13.44
C SER A 27 -6.81 -16.34 13.41
N ALA A 28 -8.04 -16.29 13.90
CA ALA A 28 -8.95 -17.42 13.86
C ALA A 28 -9.21 -17.80 12.39
N LYS A 29 -8.87 -19.04 12.02
CA LYS A 29 -9.13 -19.53 10.66
C LYS A 29 -10.63 -19.48 10.37
N PRO A 30 -11.07 -18.96 9.22
CA PRO A 30 -12.48 -18.88 8.89
C PRO A 30 -13.08 -20.30 8.81
N VAL A 31 -14.15 -20.54 9.56
CA VAL A 31 -14.89 -21.80 9.52
C VAL A 31 -15.62 -21.86 8.17
N ARG A 32 -15.15 -22.72 7.26
CA ARG A 32 -15.86 -23.05 6.02
C ARG A 32 -17.07 -23.90 6.37
N ASN A 33 -18.27 -23.31 6.29
CA ASN A 33 -19.50 -24.09 6.29
C ASN A 33 -19.59 -24.93 5.00
N GLY A 34 -20.27 -26.08 5.07
CA GLY A 34 -20.37 -27.09 4.01
C GLY A 34 -20.90 -26.60 2.66
N ASP A 35 -21.41 -25.37 2.60
CA ASP A 35 -21.90 -24.66 1.41
C ASP A 35 -20.79 -23.91 0.63
N GLY A 36 -19.53 -24.00 1.08
CA GLY A 36 -18.37 -23.42 0.40
C GLY A 36 -18.23 -21.89 0.48
N LYS A 37 -19.22 -21.19 1.05
CA LYS A 37 -19.21 -19.73 1.22
C LYS A 37 -18.66 -19.34 2.59
N SER A 38 -17.79 -18.34 2.63
CA SER A 38 -17.32 -17.73 3.88
C SER A 38 -18.50 -17.01 4.58
N ALA A 39 -18.52 -17.11 5.90
CA ALA A 39 -19.43 -16.35 6.75
C ALA A 39 -18.62 -15.30 7.52
N TYR A 40 -19.19 -14.12 7.74
CA TYR A 40 -18.60 -13.13 8.64
C TYR A 40 -18.71 -13.60 10.10
N ALA A 41 -18.00 -12.94 11.01
CA ALA A 41 -17.99 -13.27 12.44
C ALA A 41 -19.40 -13.25 13.07
N CYS A 42 -20.32 -12.45 12.53
CA CYS A 42 -21.72 -12.37 12.95
C CYS A 42 -22.62 -13.46 12.33
N GLY A 43 -22.06 -14.43 11.60
CA GLY A 43 -22.81 -15.55 10.98
C GLY A 43 -23.57 -15.19 9.71
N GLU A 44 -23.58 -13.91 9.31
CA GLU A 44 -24.10 -13.47 8.02
C GLU A 44 -23.22 -14.00 6.87
N LYS A 45 -23.87 -14.39 5.77
CA LYS A 45 -23.18 -14.93 4.59
C LYS A 45 -22.37 -13.80 3.96
N ALA A 46 -21.09 -14.05 3.66
CA ALA A 46 -20.28 -13.08 2.96
C ALA A 46 -20.87 -12.84 1.57
N ASN A 47 -21.40 -11.64 1.36
CA ASN A 47 -21.97 -11.22 0.10
C ASN A 47 -20.96 -10.31 -0.59
N PHE A 48 -20.08 -10.92 -1.38
CA PHE A 48 -19.16 -10.20 -2.26
C PHE A 48 -19.95 -9.62 -3.43
N SER A 49 -20.79 -8.62 -3.14
CA SER A 49 -21.33 -7.76 -4.18
C SER A 49 -20.15 -7.05 -4.83
N LYS A 50 -20.06 -7.09 -6.17
CA LYS A 50 -19.04 -6.40 -6.97
C LYS A 50 -18.69 -5.05 -6.36
N LEU A 51 -17.39 -4.82 -6.14
CA LEU A 51 -16.84 -3.56 -5.65
C LEU A 51 -17.39 -2.41 -6.52
N ARG A 52 -18.34 -1.64 -5.96
CA ARG A 52 -18.83 -0.43 -6.64
C ARG A 52 -17.81 0.67 -6.42
N ILE A 53 -16.82 0.76 -7.30
CA ILE A 53 -15.92 1.91 -7.36
C ILE A 53 -16.77 3.16 -7.58
N SER A 54 -16.91 3.98 -6.54
CA SER A 54 -17.66 5.22 -6.64
C SER A 54 -16.83 6.27 -7.40
N VAL A 55 -17.51 7.16 -8.13
CA VAL A 55 -16.88 8.27 -8.87
C VAL A 55 -16.01 9.16 -7.96
N SER A 56 -16.28 9.19 -6.64
CA SER A 56 -15.43 9.91 -5.67
C SER A 56 -14.04 9.29 -5.53
N HIS A 57 -13.91 7.96 -5.47
CA HIS A 57 -12.61 7.30 -5.38
C HIS A 57 -11.75 7.58 -6.63
N TYR A 58 -12.39 7.60 -7.80
CA TYR A 58 -11.72 7.96 -9.05
C TYR A 58 -11.20 9.42 -9.06
N LYS A 59 -11.96 10.36 -8.49
CA LYS A 59 -11.50 11.75 -8.32
C LYS A 59 -10.28 11.86 -7.42
N TYR A 60 -10.25 11.13 -6.30
CA TYR A 60 -9.09 11.12 -5.40
C TYR A 60 -7.87 10.48 -6.06
N LEU A 61 -8.05 9.44 -6.87
CA LEU A 61 -6.98 8.86 -7.67
C LEU A 61 -6.36 9.89 -8.61
N ILE A 62 -7.18 10.65 -9.33
CA ILE A 62 -6.70 11.70 -10.24
C ILE A 62 -5.92 12.77 -9.47
N TYR A 63 -6.44 13.23 -8.33
CA TYR A 63 -5.73 14.21 -7.51
C TYR A 63 -4.39 13.67 -6.99
N PHE A 64 -4.35 12.39 -6.60
CA PHE A 64 -3.11 11.73 -6.19
C PHE A 64 -2.09 11.72 -7.32
N VAL A 65 -2.47 11.32 -8.54
CA VAL A 65 -1.57 11.29 -9.70
C VAL A 65 -1.04 12.67 -10.07
N ILE A 66 -1.88 13.71 -10.04
CA ILE A 66 -1.46 15.09 -10.34
C ILE A 66 -0.46 15.58 -9.29
N LEU A 67 -0.75 15.35 -8.00
CA LEU A 67 0.13 15.80 -6.93
C LEU A 67 1.45 15.03 -6.94
N ASP A 68 1.40 13.71 -7.12
CA ASP A 68 2.58 12.84 -7.17
C ASP A 68 3.51 13.17 -8.35
N SER A 69 2.95 13.37 -9.55
CA SER A 69 3.74 13.79 -10.72
C SER A 69 4.40 15.16 -10.55
N SER A 70 3.75 16.10 -9.86
CA SER A 70 4.37 17.39 -9.55
C SER A 70 5.55 17.28 -8.57
N VAL A 71 5.43 16.41 -7.56
CA VAL A 71 6.51 16.13 -6.60
C VAL A 71 7.68 15.42 -7.29
N LEU A 72 7.40 14.46 -8.19
CA LEU A 72 8.43 13.82 -9.01
C LEU A 72 9.20 14.83 -9.85
N LEU A 73 8.51 15.78 -10.48
CA LEU A 73 9.13 16.82 -11.30
C LEU A 73 10.06 17.70 -10.46
N VAL A 74 9.61 18.15 -9.29
CA VAL A 74 10.43 18.92 -8.34
C VAL A 74 11.63 18.11 -7.87
N ALA A 75 11.45 16.83 -7.58
CA ALA A 75 12.53 15.97 -7.11
C ALA A 75 13.58 15.72 -8.22
N PHE A 76 13.15 15.47 -9.47
CA PHE A 76 14.05 15.40 -10.63
C PHE A 76 14.81 16.71 -10.86
N ALA A 77 14.12 17.86 -10.80
CA ALA A 77 14.75 19.17 -10.93
C ALA A 77 15.79 19.40 -9.83
N SER A 78 15.46 19.06 -8.58
CA SER A 78 16.38 19.18 -7.44
C SER A 78 17.58 18.24 -7.57
N THR A 79 17.42 17.04 -8.13
CA THR A 79 18.53 16.13 -8.43
C THR A 79 19.41 16.65 -9.56
N ALA A 80 18.81 17.22 -10.63
CA ALA A 80 19.55 17.83 -11.73
C ALA A 80 20.39 19.04 -11.28
N LEU A 81 19.90 19.82 -10.30
CA LEU A 81 20.64 20.91 -9.66
C LEU A 81 21.65 20.45 -8.59
N GLN A 82 21.85 19.14 -8.40
CA GLN A 82 22.65 18.54 -7.30
C GLN A 82 22.21 18.99 -5.89
N ALA A 83 21.01 19.55 -5.76
CA ALA A 83 20.45 20.03 -4.49
C ALA A 83 19.76 18.92 -3.69
N ALA A 84 19.47 17.77 -4.32
CA ALA A 84 18.84 16.61 -3.68
C ALA A 84 19.70 15.34 -3.76
N ASN A 85 19.58 14.51 -2.72
CA ASN A 85 20.23 13.22 -2.64
C ASN A 85 19.52 12.19 -3.54
N VAL A 86 20.27 11.65 -4.51
CA VAL A 86 19.80 10.63 -5.48
C VAL A 86 19.15 9.43 -4.79
N LEU A 87 19.63 9.05 -3.60
CA LEU A 87 19.14 7.89 -2.87
C LEU A 87 17.72 8.13 -2.31
N SER A 88 17.44 9.33 -1.81
CA SER A 88 16.09 9.73 -1.38
C SER A 88 15.09 9.71 -2.53
N PHE A 89 15.55 10.06 -3.74
CA PHE A 89 14.72 10.02 -4.94
C PHE A 89 14.37 8.59 -5.37
N ILE A 90 15.33 7.66 -5.30
CA ILE A 90 15.10 6.23 -5.58
C ILE A 90 14.09 5.63 -4.58
N LEU A 91 14.21 5.96 -3.29
CA LEU A 91 13.25 5.51 -2.28
C LEU A 91 11.85 6.05 -2.54
N TYR A 92 11.73 7.33 -2.94
CA TYR A 92 10.45 7.93 -3.28
C TYR A 92 9.77 7.18 -4.44
N LEU A 93 10.51 6.91 -5.52
CA LEU A 93 10.00 6.14 -6.66
C LEU A 93 9.53 4.73 -6.27
N LEU A 94 10.26 4.06 -5.38
CA LEU A 94 9.89 2.74 -4.89
C LEU A 94 8.58 2.77 -4.08
N ILE A 95 8.38 3.80 -3.23
CA ILE A 95 7.15 3.98 -2.46
C ILE A 95 5.95 4.23 -3.38
N VAL A 96 6.11 5.10 -4.38
CA VAL A 96 5.06 5.37 -5.38
C VAL A 96 4.70 4.09 -6.14
N PHE A 97 5.70 3.32 -6.59
CA PHE A 97 5.50 2.06 -7.28
C PHE A 97 4.74 1.03 -6.43
N MET A 98 5.15 0.84 -5.18
CA MET A 98 4.47 -0.07 -4.24
C MET A 98 3.04 0.38 -3.95
N SER A 99 2.81 1.69 -3.83
CA SER A 99 1.47 2.25 -3.64
C SER A 99 0.58 1.98 -4.86
N GLY A 100 1.13 2.09 -6.07
CA GLY A 100 0.43 1.74 -7.31
C GLY A 100 0.04 0.27 -7.38
N LEU A 101 0.94 -0.65 -7.00
CA LEU A 101 0.63 -2.09 -6.94
C LEU A 101 -0.48 -2.41 -5.94
N LEU A 102 -0.41 -1.84 -4.74
CA LEU A 102 -1.42 -2.05 -3.69
C LEU A 102 -2.80 -1.55 -4.12
N LEU A 103 -2.84 -0.45 -4.86
CA LEU A 103 -4.09 0.11 -5.36
C LEU A 103 -4.67 -0.68 -6.54
N PHE A 104 -3.81 -1.36 -7.32
CA PHE A 104 -4.24 -2.25 -8.40
C PHE A 104 -4.82 -3.57 -7.86
N ASP A 105 -4.21 -4.15 -6.83
CA ASP A 105 -4.68 -5.37 -6.17
C ASP A 105 -6.07 -5.21 -5.54
N GLY A 106 -6.40 -4.00 -5.06
CA GLY A 106 -7.73 -3.67 -4.52
C GLY A 106 -8.87 -3.60 -5.56
N GLY A 107 -8.59 -3.73 -6.86
CA GLY A 107 -9.57 -3.58 -7.95
C GLY A 107 -10.20 -4.88 -8.47
N ASP A 108 -9.62 -6.05 -8.16
CA ASP A 108 -9.97 -7.34 -8.79
C ASP A 108 -10.85 -8.29 -7.94
N HIS A 109 -11.60 -7.75 -6.96
CA HIS A 109 -12.53 -8.54 -6.12
C HIS A 109 -13.96 -8.00 -6.10
#